data_AF-A0A8B6Y120-F1
#
_entry.id   AF-A0A8B6Y120-F1
#
_cell.length_a   1.000
_cell.length_b   1.000
_cell.length_c   1.000
_cell.angle_alpha   90.00
_cell.angle_beta   90.00
_cell.angle_gamma   90.00
#
_symmetry.space_group_name_H-M   'P 1'
#
loop_
_entity.id
_entity.type
_entity.pdbx_description
1 polymer ?
#
loop_
_entity_poly.entity_id
_entity_poly.type
_entity_poly.pdbx_seq_one_letter_code
_entity_poly.pdbx_strand_id
1 'polypeptide(L)'
;FRGSEEKLFAHGNKNFLGTVELLAKFDCVMQKHVRRETNNQLPNHYLSNRIQNELIILMSRKVKIEIIYCLKVAKYFALILDCIPDLANEEKWTVVVHFVENLESSATIKEYFLGFLAAEDQTGKGITKLITTFLTENDINIDDSRGKDMTMEAT
;
A
#
# COMPACT_ATOMS: atom_id res chain seq x y z
N PHE A 1 11.28 2.22 4.16
CA PHE A 1 10.58 1.92 5.44
C PHE A 1 11.45 1.10 6.40
N ARG A 2 12.10 0.01 5.94
CA ARG A 2 13.04 -0.79 6.73
C ARG A 2 14.46 -0.21 6.77
N GLY A 3 15.07 -0.21 7.95
CA GLY A 3 16.45 0.21 8.21
C GLY A 3 17.49 -0.84 7.82
N SER A 4 18.75 -0.41 7.68
CA SER A 4 19.90 -1.34 7.65
C SER A 4 20.25 -1.84 9.05
N GLU A 5 19.74 -1.17 10.09
CA GLU A 5 19.92 -1.52 11.50
C GLU A 5 18.58 -1.81 12.17
N GLU A 6 18.58 -2.78 13.09
CA GLU A 6 17.39 -3.20 13.85
C GLU A 6 17.45 -2.76 15.32
N LYS A 7 18.38 -1.85 15.64
CA LYS A 7 18.57 -1.30 16.99
C LYS A 7 17.96 0.09 17.10
N LEU A 8 17.29 0.36 18.22
CA LEU A 8 16.83 1.70 18.59
C LEU A 8 18.03 2.64 18.71
N PHE A 9 17.83 3.89 18.29
CA PHE A 9 18.79 4.99 18.27
C PHE A 9 20.04 4.76 17.41
N ALA A 10 20.09 3.68 16.63
CA ALA A 10 21.18 3.41 15.71
C ALA A 10 21.04 4.21 14.41
N HIS A 11 22.17 4.69 13.88
CA HIS A 11 22.21 5.32 12.57
C HIS A 11 21.81 4.30 11.49
N GLY A 12 20.65 4.50 10.87
CA GLY A 12 20.12 3.59 9.84
C GLY A 12 18.92 2.74 10.28
N ASN A 13 18.36 2.97 11.46
CA ASN A 13 17.13 2.34 11.98
C ASN A 13 15.82 2.75 11.24
N LYS A 14 15.90 3.73 10.32
CA LYS A 14 14.86 4.24 9.39
C LYS A 14 13.46 4.40 10.04
N ASN A 15 12.41 4.42 9.20
CA ASN A 15 11.12 4.99 9.55
C ASN A 15 10.40 4.26 10.69
N PHE A 16 10.45 2.92 10.77
CA PHE A 16 9.67 2.20 11.78
C PHE A 16 10.22 2.42 13.20
N LEU A 17 11.50 2.11 13.42
CA LEU A 17 12.13 2.34 14.73
C LEU A 17 12.20 3.84 15.04
N GLY A 18 12.48 4.69 14.05
CA GLY A 18 12.42 6.13 14.21
C GLY A 18 11.03 6.66 14.60
N THR A 19 9.94 6.04 14.11
CA THR A 19 8.57 6.38 14.55
C THR A 19 8.32 5.93 15.98
N VAL A 20 8.77 4.73 16.37
CA VAL A 20 8.69 4.26 17.76
C VAL A 20 9.44 5.20 18.70
N GLU A 21 10.64 5.65 18.31
CA GLU A 21 11.43 6.63 19.06
C GLU A 21 10.75 7.99 19.16
N LEU A 22 10.10 8.43 18.08
CA LEU A 22 9.32 9.66 18.08
C LEU A 22 8.13 9.56 19.04
N LEU A 23 7.36 8.48 18.97
CA LEU A 23 6.22 8.24 19.86
C LEU A 23 6.66 8.18 21.33
N ALA A 24 7.80 7.57 21.62
CA ALA A 24 8.37 7.51 22.96
C ALA A 24 8.73 8.88 23.58
N LYS A 25 8.81 9.96 22.78
CA LYS A 25 8.98 11.32 23.31
C LYS A 25 7.69 11.92 23.86
N PHE A 26 6.54 11.43 23.41
CA PHE A 26 5.22 12.02 23.72
C PHE A 26 4.29 11.09 24.49
N ASP A 27 4.52 9.77 24.42
CA ASP A 27 3.71 8.75 25.10
C ASP A 27 4.53 8.01 26.17
N CYS A 28 4.05 8.03 27.42
CA CYS A 28 4.76 7.45 28.56
C CYS A 28 4.84 5.91 28.51
N VAL A 29 3.87 5.25 27.86
CA VAL A 29 3.88 3.80 27.68
C VAL A 29 4.98 3.42 26.69
N MET A 30 5.10 4.13 25.57
CA MET A 30 6.19 3.95 24.60
C MET A 30 7.54 4.34 25.15
N GLN A 31 7.63 5.41 25.94
CA GLN A 31 8.87 5.76 26.62
C GLN A 31 9.37 4.61 27.51
N LYS A 32 8.45 4.01 28.27
CA LYS A 32 8.76 2.86 29.14
C LYS A 32 9.16 1.62 28.34
N HIS A 33 8.48 1.35 27.22
CA HIS A 33 8.80 0.25 26.31
C HIS A 33 10.21 0.39 25.74
N VAL A 34 10.51 1.54 25.14
CA VAL A 34 11.83 1.87 24.58
C VAL A 34 12.92 1.77 25.65
N ARG A 35 12.71 2.38 26.83
CA ARG A 35 13.68 2.29 27.93
C ARG A 35 13.96 0.85 28.34
N ARG A 36 12.94 0.01 28.46
CA ARG A 36 13.12 -1.40 28.84
C ARG A 36 13.88 -2.17 27.78
N GLU A 37 13.59 -1.89 26.52
CA GLU A 37 14.26 -2.53 25.40
C GLU A 37 15.74 -2.16 25.35
N THR A 38 16.07 -0.87 25.43
CA THR A 38 17.46 -0.40 25.42
C THR A 38 18.27 -0.92 26.60
N ASN A 39 17.62 -1.25 27.72
CA ASN A 39 18.26 -1.86 28.89
C ASN A 39 18.27 -3.41 28.86
N ASN A 40 17.89 -4.04 27.75
CA ASN A 40 17.75 -5.49 27.61
C ASN A 40 16.84 -6.13 28.67
N GLN A 41 15.80 -5.41 29.11
CA GLN A 41 14.84 -5.86 30.13
C GLN A 41 13.58 -6.48 29.52
N LEU A 42 13.47 -6.52 28.19
CA LEU A 42 12.38 -7.13 27.45
C LEU A 42 12.91 -8.35 26.70
N PRO A 43 12.55 -9.58 27.12
CA PRO A 43 12.90 -10.77 26.34
C PRO A 43 12.20 -10.80 24.97
N ASN A 44 11.04 -10.14 24.83
CA ASN A 44 10.30 -9.97 23.59
C ASN A 44 9.78 -8.53 23.48
N HIS A 45 10.20 -7.79 22.46
CA HIS A 45 9.95 -6.34 22.35
C HIS A 45 9.15 -5.91 21.12
N TYR A 46 8.77 -6.84 20.24
CA TYR A 46 7.92 -6.59 19.06
C TYR A 46 8.45 -5.52 18.08
N LEU A 47 9.74 -5.18 18.14
CA LEU A 47 10.37 -4.20 17.25
C LEU A 47 11.11 -4.85 16.06
N SER A 48 11.00 -6.15 15.90
CA SER A 48 11.67 -6.87 14.82
C SER A 48 11.08 -6.51 13.45
N ASN A 49 11.88 -6.72 12.40
CA ASN A 49 11.44 -6.57 11.01
C ASN A 49 10.16 -7.38 10.69
N ARG A 50 9.95 -8.50 11.38
CA ARG A 50 8.81 -9.38 11.16
C ARG A 50 7.53 -8.71 11.62
N ILE A 51 7.54 -8.14 12.82
CA ILE A 51 6.38 -7.42 13.36
C ILE A 51 6.15 -6.13 12.57
N GLN A 52 7.23 -5.44 12.16
CA GLN A 52 7.13 -4.30 11.26
C GLN A 52 6.37 -4.67 9.97
N ASN A 53 6.77 -5.76 9.30
CA ASN A 53 6.13 -6.20 8.05
C ASN A 53 4.68 -6.63 8.28
N GLU A 54 4.39 -7.32 9.39
CA GLU A 54 3.02 -7.70 9.76
C GLU A 54 2.12 -6.46 9.91
N LEU A 55 2.59 -5.44 10.64
CA LEU A 55 1.86 -4.18 10.80
C LEU A 55 1.61 -3.48 9.46
N ILE A 56 2.61 -3.45 8.56
CA ILE A 56 2.44 -2.87 7.21
C ILE A 56 1.35 -3.63 6.45
N ILE A 57 1.34 -4.96 6.50
CA ILE A 57 0.35 -5.79 5.79
C ILE A 57 -1.05 -5.57 6.37
N LEU A 58 -1.20 -5.47 7.69
CA LEU A 58 -2.49 -5.23 8.32
C LEU A 58 -3.04 -3.84 7.96
N MET A 59 -2.18 -2.81 8.03
CA MET A 59 -2.56 -1.44 7.67
C MET A 59 -2.89 -1.33 6.17
N SER A 60 -2.09 -1.92 5.29
CA SER A 60 -2.34 -1.89 3.84
C SER A 60 -3.65 -2.59 3.49
N ARG A 61 -3.96 -3.73 4.12
CA ARG A 61 -5.26 -4.40 3.97
C ARG A 61 -6.40 -3.51 4.41
N LYS A 62 -6.30 -2.86 5.57
CA LYS A 62 -7.37 -1.98 6.07
C LYS A 62 -7.61 -0.79 5.14
N VAL A 63 -6.53 -0.14 4.68
CA VAL A 63 -6.62 0.96 3.70
C VAL A 63 -7.25 0.47 2.39
N LYS A 64 -6.84 -0.68 1.88
CA LYS A 64 -7.39 -1.24 0.63
C LYS A 64 -8.89 -1.54 0.75
N ILE A 65 -9.32 -2.12 1.87
CA ILE A 65 -10.74 -2.38 2.16
C ILE A 65 -11.54 -1.07 2.12
N GLU A 66 -11.01 -0.01 2.74
CA GLU A 66 -11.67 1.30 2.75
C GLU A 66 -11.79 1.90 1.35
N ILE A 67 -10.72 1.84 0.55
CA ILE A 67 -10.74 2.31 -0.84
C ILE A 67 -11.78 1.55 -1.67
N ILE A 68 -11.82 0.21 -1.56
CA ILE A 68 -12.80 -0.63 -2.28
C ILE A 68 -14.22 -0.30 -1.83
N TYR A 69 -14.44 -0.06 -0.54
CA TYR A 69 -15.74 0.37 -0.03
C TYR A 69 -16.17 1.70 -0.68
N CYS A 70 -15.32 2.73 -0.64
CA CYS A 70 -15.61 4.02 -1.27
C CYS A 70 -15.87 3.89 -2.78
N LEU A 71 -15.07 3.07 -3.47
CA LEU A 71 -15.23 2.77 -4.89
C LEU A 71 -16.62 2.19 -5.19
N LYS A 72 -17.08 1.22 -4.39
CA LYS A 72 -18.41 0.60 -4.53
C LYS A 72 -19.55 1.58 -4.25
N VAL A 73 -19.37 2.46 -3.27
CA VAL A 73 -20.35 3.53 -2.98
C VAL A 73 -20.43 4.53 -4.15
N ALA A 74 -19.30 4.90 -4.74
CA ALA A 74 -19.25 5.77 -5.91
C ALA A 74 -19.88 5.11 -7.17
N LYS A 75 -19.98 3.77 -7.16
CA LYS A 75 -20.47 2.91 -8.23
C LYS A 75 -19.62 2.93 -9.50
N TYR A 76 -19.27 4.09 -10.03
CA TYR A 76 -18.54 4.21 -11.29
C TYR A 76 -17.11 4.68 -11.08
N PHE A 77 -16.19 4.10 -11.84
CA PHE A 77 -14.77 4.42 -11.75
C PHE A 77 -14.05 4.30 -13.09
N ALA A 78 -12.91 4.95 -13.21
CA ALA A 78 -11.91 4.72 -14.24
C ALA A 78 -10.73 3.93 -13.65
N LEU A 79 -10.17 3.06 -14.47
CA LEU A 79 -8.94 2.32 -14.16
C LEU A 79 -7.76 3.01 -14.85
N ILE A 80 -6.73 3.35 -14.09
CA ILE A 80 -5.47 3.87 -14.61
C ILE A 80 -4.41 2.79 -14.39
N LEU A 81 -3.77 2.39 -15.49
CA LEU A 81 -2.70 1.40 -15.49
C LEU A 81 -1.43 2.06 -16.01
N ASP A 82 -0.38 2.03 -15.21
CA ASP A 82 0.92 2.59 -15.57
C ASP A 82 2.03 1.56 -15.37
N CYS A 83 2.85 1.38 -16.41
CA CYS A 83 3.93 0.40 -16.42
C CYS A 83 5.21 1.02 -15.85
N ILE A 84 5.72 0.46 -14.76
CA ILE A 84 6.98 0.87 -14.17
C ILE A 84 8.02 -0.21 -14.48
N PRO A 85 9.14 0.12 -15.16
CA PRO A 85 10.23 -0.81 -15.34
C PRO A 85 10.90 -1.09 -13.98
N ASP A 86 10.86 -2.33 -13.50
CA ASP A 86 11.56 -2.71 -12.27
C ASP A 86 13.05 -2.95 -12.54
N LEU A 87 13.89 -2.78 -11.51
CA LEU A 87 15.34 -3.03 -11.54
C LEU A 87 15.72 -4.47 -11.96
N ALA A 88 14.75 -5.40 -11.96
CA ALA A 88 14.90 -6.79 -12.32
C ALA A 88 14.47 -7.13 -13.77
N ASN A 89 14.17 -6.14 -14.62
CA ASN A 89 13.61 -6.31 -15.98
C ASN A 89 12.20 -6.96 -16.01
N GLU A 90 11.47 -6.95 -14.90
CA GLU A 90 10.06 -7.36 -14.87
C GLU A 90 9.17 -6.13 -14.98
N GLU A 91 8.29 -6.11 -15.99
CA GLU A 91 7.28 -5.07 -16.11
C GLU A 91 6.22 -5.22 -15.02
N LYS A 92 6.12 -4.21 -14.16
CA LYS A 92 5.10 -4.13 -13.13
C LYS A 92 4.11 -3.03 -13.48
N TRP A 93 2.84 -3.40 -13.52
CA TRP A 93 1.75 -2.48 -13.76
C TRP A 93 1.21 -2.00 -12.43
N THR A 94 1.19 -0.69 -12.22
CA THR A 94 0.44 -0.09 -11.13
C THR A 94 -1.05 -0.08 -11.48
N VAL A 95 -1.88 -0.37 -10.49
CA VAL A 95 -3.33 -0.30 -10.62
C VAL A 95 -3.82 0.85 -9.75
N VAL A 96 -4.36 1.86 -10.41
CA VAL A 96 -4.94 3.03 -9.78
C VAL A 96 -6.41 3.11 -10.17
N VAL A 97 -7.27 3.41 -9.19
CA VAL A 97 -8.69 3.69 -9.43
C VAL A 97 -8.95 5.16 -9.23
N HIS A 98 -9.76 5.71 -10.13
CA HIS A 98 -10.15 7.10 -10.13
C HIS A 98 -11.69 7.16 -10.15
N PHE A 99 -12.29 7.79 -9.15
CA PHE A 99 -13.74 7.91 -9.05
C PHE A 99 -14.16 9.24 -8.42
N VAL A 100 -15.44 9.57 -8.57
CA VAL A 100 -16.03 10.77 -7.96
C VAL A 100 -16.65 10.39 -6.63
N GLU A 101 -16.16 11.00 -5.56
CA GLU A 101 -16.77 10.97 -4.25
C GLU A 101 -17.76 12.14 -4.13
N ASN A 102 -19.05 11.81 -4.08
CA ASN A 102 -20.12 12.77 -3.87
C ASN A 102 -20.37 12.94 -2.37
N LEU A 103 -19.97 14.09 -1.83
CA LEU A 103 -20.37 14.57 -0.52
C LEU A 103 -21.62 15.43 -0.67
N GLU A 104 -22.39 15.61 0.40
CA GLU A 104 -23.69 16.32 0.37
C GLU A 104 -23.62 17.72 -0.28
N SER A 105 -22.46 18.38 -0.22
CA SER A 105 -22.25 19.73 -0.73
C SER A 105 -21.23 19.84 -1.87
N SER A 106 -20.55 18.76 -2.28
CA SER A 106 -19.54 18.83 -3.33
C SER A 106 -19.21 17.46 -3.93
N ALA A 107 -18.86 17.47 -5.22
CA ALA A 107 -18.26 16.33 -5.89
C ALA A 107 -16.74 16.51 -5.90
N THR A 108 -16.00 15.52 -5.39
CA THR A 108 -14.54 15.53 -5.42
C THR A 108 -14.01 14.33 -6.16
N ILE A 109 -13.00 14.56 -6.98
CA ILE A 109 -12.28 13.49 -7.65
C ILE A 109 -11.31 12.85 -6.65
N LYS A 110 -11.34 11.51 -6.58
CA LYS A 110 -10.43 10.71 -5.78
C LYS A 110 -9.65 9.77 -6.68
N GLU A 111 -8.36 9.67 -6.40
CA GLU A 111 -7.45 8.74 -7.05
C GLU A 111 -6.73 7.93 -5.98
N TYR A 112 -6.77 6.60 -6.11
CA TYR A 112 -6.21 5.69 -5.14
C TYR A 112 -5.47 4.54 -5.80
N PHE A 113 -4.26 4.27 -5.29
CA PHE A 113 -3.48 3.09 -5.64
C PHE A 113 -4.05 1.83 -4.98
N LEU A 114 -4.25 0.76 -5.76
CA LEU A 114 -4.76 -0.53 -5.29
C LEU A 114 -3.71 -1.65 -5.24
N GLY A 115 -2.63 -1.55 -6.01
CA GLY A 115 -1.60 -2.58 -6.04
C GLY A 115 -0.80 -2.63 -7.32
N PHE A 116 0.08 -3.61 -7.39
CA PHE A 116 0.87 -3.93 -8.58
C PHE A 116 0.38 -5.23 -9.21
N LEU A 117 0.57 -5.37 -10.51
CA LEU A 117 0.43 -6.59 -11.28
C LEU A 117 1.76 -6.91 -11.95
N ALA A 118 2.18 -8.17 -11.87
CA ALA A 118 3.33 -8.66 -12.64
C ALA A 118 2.82 -9.29 -13.93
N ALA A 119 3.22 -8.73 -15.08
CA ALA A 119 2.80 -9.25 -16.38
C ALA A 119 3.87 -10.18 -16.94
N GLU A 120 3.68 -11.49 -16.78
CA GLU A 120 4.50 -12.50 -17.50
C GLU A 120 4.15 -12.55 -19.00
N ASP A 121 2.86 -12.33 -19.32
CA ASP A 121 2.33 -12.26 -20.68
C ASP A 121 1.90 -10.82 -21.01
N GLN A 122 2.74 -10.13 -21.77
CA GLN A 122 2.54 -8.74 -22.21
C GLN A 122 1.57 -8.60 -23.40
N THR A 123 0.98 -9.69 -23.89
CA THR A 123 -0.05 -9.58 -24.92
C THR A 123 -1.30 -8.90 -24.34
N GLY A 124 -2.08 -8.23 -25.20
CA GLY A 124 -3.34 -7.61 -24.76
C GLY A 124 -4.30 -8.61 -24.08
N LYS A 125 -4.25 -9.89 -24.46
CA LYS A 125 -5.02 -10.97 -23.82
C LYS A 125 -4.50 -11.29 -22.41
N GLY A 126 -3.17 -11.42 -22.25
CA GLY A 126 -2.52 -11.65 -20.96
C GLY A 126 -2.84 -10.54 -19.97
N ILE A 127 -2.64 -9.29 -20.38
CA ILE A 127 -2.94 -8.10 -19.58
C ILE A 127 -4.43 -8.02 -19.20
N THR A 128 -5.34 -8.26 -20.16
CA THR A 128 -6.80 -8.25 -19.88
C THR A 128 -7.17 -9.31 -18.84
N LYS A 129 -6.62 -10.52 -18.96
CA LYS A 129 -6.85 -11.58 -17.97
C LYS A 129 -6.32 -11.18 -16.60
N LEU A 130 -5.11 -10.63 -16.54
CA LEU A 130 -4.46 -10.19 -15.30
C LEU A 130 -5.30 -9.14 -14.56
N ILE A 131 -5.76 -8.10 -15.27
CA ILE A 131 -6.64 -7.06 -14.73
C ILE A 131 -7.95 -7.66 -14.25
N THR A 132 -8.59 -8.52 -15.06
CA THR A 132 -9.89 -9.10 -14.72
C THR A 132 -9.80 -9.98 -13.48
N THR A 133 -8.75 -10.79 -13.35
CA THR A 133 -8.47 -11.58 -12.14
C THR A 133 -8.27 -10.67 -10.94
N PHE A 134 -7.45 -9.62 -11.05
CA PHE A 134 -7.21 -8.68 -9.96
C PHE A 134 -8.48 -8.00 -9.47
N LEU A 135 -9.33 -7.50 -10.37
CA LEU A 135 -10.61 -6.89 -10.00
C LEU A 135 -11.52 -7.90 -9.30
N THR A 136 -11.59 -9.13 -9.82
CA THR A 136 -12.40 -10.22 -9.24
C THR A 136 -11.93 -10.59 -7.83
N GLU A 137 -10.62 -10.74 -7.61
CA GLU A 137 -10.04 -11.04 -6.29
C GLU A 137 -10.28 -9.93 -5.26
N ASN A 138 -10.49 -8.70 -5.72
CA ASN A 138 -10.81 -7.55 -4.88
C ASN A 138 -12.31 -7.24 -4.83
N ASP A 139 -13.15 -8.12 -5.38
CA ASP A 139 -14.61 -7.97 -5.44
C ASP A 139 -15.03 -6.63 -6.07
N ILE A 140 -14.35 -6.24 -7.15
CA ILE A 140 -14.65 -5.04 -7.95
C ILE A 140 -15.29 -5.49 -9.26
N ASN A 141 -16.49 -5.01 -9.54
CA ASN A 141 -17.18 -5.31 -10.78
C ASN A 141 -16.59 -4.52 -11.95
N ILE A 142 -16.13 -5.22 -13.00
CA ILE A 142 -15.59 -4.58 -14.19
C ILE A 142 -16.67 -3.82 -14.99
N ASP A 143 -17.94 -4.23 -14.89
CA ASP A 143 -19.07 -3.60 -15.59
C ASP A 143 -19.40 -2.21 -15.05
N ASP A 144 -18.85 -1.85 -13.89
CA ASP A 144 -18.94 -0.54 -13.28
C ASP A 144 -17.82 0.42 -13.77
N SER A 145 -16.82 -0.11 -14.49
CA SER A 145 -15.77 0.71 -15.12
C SER A 145 -16.35 1.57 -16.25
N ARG A 146 -16.01 2.86 -16.27
CA ARG A 146 -16.45 3.85 -17.29
C ARG A 146 -15.30 4.48 -18.06
N GLY A 147 -14.06 4.12 -17.74
CA GLY A 147 -12.86 4.60 -18.41
C GLY A 147 -11.69 3.68 -18.12
N LYS A 148 -10.80 3.56 -19.12
CA LYS A 148 -9.53 2.87 -19.00
C LYS A 148 -8.47 3.79 -19.59
N ASP A 149 -7.50 4.17 -18.78
CA ASP A 149 -6.30 4.86 -19.23
C ASP A 149 -5.11 3.94 -19.00
N MET A 150 -4.28 3.78 -20.02
CA MET A 150 -3.17 2.83 -20.01
C MET A 150 -1.97 3.54 -20.62
N THR A 151 -1.00 3.87 -19.77
CA THR A 151 0.25 4.51 -20.21
C THR A 151 1.36 3.46 -20.17
N MET A 152 2.11 3.39 -21.28
CA MET A 152 3.32 2.60 -21.39
C MET A 152 4.45 3.58 -21.69
N GLU A 153 5.26 3.92 -20.69
CA GLU A 153 6.54 4.59 -20.96
C GLU A 153 7.53 3.55 -21.49
N ALA A 154 7.52 3.35 -22.81
CA ALA A 154 8.57 2.61 -23.49
C ALA A 154 9.88 3.40 -23.32
N THR A 155 10.82 2.86 -22.54
CA THR A 155 12.19 3.37 -22.46
C THR A 155 13.08 2.63 -23.44
#